data_AF-A0A1V5LSQ3-F1
#
_entry.id   AF-A0A1V5LSQ3-F1
#
_cell.length_a   1.000
_cell.length_b   1.000
_cell.length_c   1.000
_cell.angle_alpha   90.00
_cell.angle_beta   90.00
_cell.angle_gamma   90.00
#
_symmetry.space_group_name_H-M   'P 1'
#
loop_
_entity.id
_entity.type
_entity.pdbx_description
1 polymer ?
#
loop_
_entity_poly.entity_id
_entity_poly.type
_entity_poly.pdbx_seq_one_letter_code
_entity_poly.pdbx_strand_id
1 'polypeptide(L)'
;MPVQELDADQWTIGLYAFHDLGTLDCSKKYDEVAWTVIEGHSHVMLMPGKVPGYPALTNFPYTLNNMGRPATPITLWLPERPSDAMLSAAASIAVRAGQTNRVPLRWDVVMGDSLPGKSKGQVVIMMGLRDDARRFNEVKKFLYITPSGDGYTTKQKIGAVPGSWKEPAILQASETDWKKQGVLYSVIGASDAAFSRLARALPLPETLSKLGAQVAVFTREGNVFAFTTVDPEVRRKLIEQEQNRYTIPMKFVIAGIILVVVLLAINLIALLRRRPAPTPALPTSTETSH
;
A
#
# COMPACT_ATOMS: atom_id res chain seq x y z
N MET A 1 12.96 9.12 -0.59
CA MET A 1 12.44 8.46 0.62
C MET A 1 13.46 7.39 1.02
N PRO A 2 13.83 7.27 2.32
CA PRO A 2 14.70 6.20 2.79
C PRO A 2 14.14 4.83 2.38
N VAL A 3 15.02 3.88 2.07
CA VAL A 3 14.58 2.55 1.57
C VAL A 3 13.73 1.82 2.61
N GLN A 4 14.01 1.99 3.91
CA GLN A 4 13.20 1.37 4.97
C GLN A 4 11.77 1.91 5.03
N GLU A 5 11.57 3.19 4.69
CA GLU A 5 10.23 3.80 4.67
C GLU A 5 9.41 3.25 3.50
N LEU A 6 10.04 2.91 2.36
CA LEU A 6 9.33 2.33 1.20
C LEU A 6 8.69 0.96 1.48
N ASP A 7 9.10 0.28 2.54
CA ASP A 7 8.55 -1.03 2.93
C ASP A 7 7.27 -0.92 3.78
N ALA A 8 6.94 0.28 4.27
CA ALA A 8 5.76 0.47 5.11
C ALA A 8 4.46 0.37 4.30
N ASP A 9 3.46 -0.30 4.87
CA ASP A 9 2.11 -0.43 4.28
C ASP A 9 1.32 0.89 4.27
N GLN A 10 1.82 1.90 4.98
CA GLN A 10 1.26 3.24 5.05
C GLN A 10 2.37 4.27 5.34
N TRP A 11 2.24 5.46 4.76
CA TRP A 11 3.12 6.60 5.05
C TRP A 11 2.35 7.78 5.60
N THR A 12 3.00 8.51 6.49
CA THR A 12 2.60 9.87 6.87
C THR A 12 3.60 10.82 6.24
N ILE A 13 3.14 11.68 5.33
CA ILE A 13 3.98 12.67 4.66
C ILE A 13 3.75 14.01 5.35
N GLY A 14 4.76 14.45 6.10
CA GLY A 14 4.78 15.79 6.70
C GLY A 14 5.43 16.79 5.74
N LEU A 15 4.77 17.91 5.50
CA LEU A 15 5.27 19.02 4.69
C LEU A 15 5.49 20.21 5.63
N TYR A 16 6.75 20.61 5.78
CA TYR A 16 7.13 21.72 6.67
C TYR A 16 7.78 22.81 5.82
N ALA A 17 7.27 24.04 5.95
CA ALA A 17 7.83 25.23 5.31
C ALA A 17 8.33 26.18 6.40
N PHE A 18 9.60 26.58 6.28
CA PHE A 18 10.22 27.56 7.18
C PHE A 18 10.65 28.74 6.31
N HIS A 19 10.17 29.93 6.64
CA HIS A 19 10.55 31.18 5.96
C HIS A 19 11.46 31.98 6.87
N ASP A 20 12.70 32.18 6.45
CA ASP A 20 13.60 33.15 7.08
C ASP A 20 13.43 34.50 6.36
N LEU A 21 12.97 35.50 7.10
CA LEU A 21 12.58 36.81 6.57
C LEU A 21 13.65 37.89 6.79
N GLY A 22 14.77 37.57 7.43
CA GLY A 22 15.86 38.53 7.67
C GLY A 22 15.38 39.83 8.34
N THR A 23 15.71 40.98 7.76
CA THR A 23 15.24 42.30 8.23
C THR A 23 13.85 42.59 7.68
N LEU A 24 12.84 42.48 8.53
CA LEU A 24 11.44 42.74 8.20
C LEU A 24 11.16 44.24 8.13
N ASP A 25 10.62 44.69 7.01
CA ASP A 25 9.93 45.98 6.92
C ASP A 25 8.64 45.89 7.76
N CYS A 26 8.59 46.63 8.89
CA CYS A 26 7.46 46.61 9.82
C CYS A 26 6.14 47.10 9.21
N SER A 27 6.15 47.62 7.98
CA SER A 27 4.95 48.05 7.27
C SER A 27 4.19 46.90 6.59
N LYS A 28 4.78 45.71 6.45
CA LYS A 28 4.15 44.56 5.77
C LYS A 28 3.70 43.47 6.73
N LYS A 29 2.61 42.79 6.36
CA LYS A 29 2.14 41.62 7.11
C LYS A 29 2.87 40.36 6.65
N TYR A 30 3.04 39.40 7.55
CA TYR A 30 3.80 38.16 7.31
C TYR A 30 3.29 37.38 6.09
N ASP A 31 1.97 37.27 5.95
CA ASP A 31 1.25 36.62 4.83
C ASP A 31 1.45 37.33 3.48
N GLU A 32 1.89 38.58 3.47
CA GLU A 32 2.22 39.35 2.27
C GLU A 32 3.69 39.13 1.81
N VAL A 33 4.57 38.66 2.69
CA VAL A 33 6.02 38.54 2.42
C VAL A 33 6.53 37.10 2.35
N ALA A 34 5.86 36.15 3.00
CA ALA A 34 6.26 34.75 2.99
C ALA A 34 5.06 33.81 2.88
N TRP A 35 5.01 33.09 1.76
CA TRP A 35 4.06 32.01 1.58
C TRP A 35 4.69 30.90 0.74
N THR A 36 4.22 29.68 0.98
CA THR A 36 4.51 28.51 0.16
C THR A 36 3.19 27.87 -0.19
N VAL A 37 2.96 27.65 -1.48
CA VAL A 37 1.76 26.98 -1.98
C VAL A 37 2.15 25.58 -2.45
N ILE A 38 1.38 24.60 -2.02
CA ILE A 38 1.42 23.25 -2.57
C ILE A 38 0.25 23.14 -3.53
N GLU A 39 0.57 23.05 -4.81
CA GLU A 39 -0.43 22.97 -5.86
C GLU A 39 -1.25 21.69 -5.74
N GLY A 40 -2.56 21.76 -6.03
CA GLY A 40 -3.45 20.60 -5.93
C GLY A 40 -3.14 19.46 -6.92
N HIS A 41 -2.25 19.70 -7.88
CA HIS A 41 -1.76 18.69 -8.83
C HIS A 41 -0.38 18.09 -8.44
N SER A 42 0.14 18.45 -7.26
CA SER A 42 1.33 17.82 -6.68
C SER A 42 1.04 16.35 -6.39
N HIS A 43 1.95 15.46 -6.77
CA HIS A 43 1.78 14.02 -6.60
C HIS A 43 3.08 13.35 -6.17
N VAL A 44 2.94 12.31 -5.35
CA VAL A 44 4.03 11.39 -5.03
C VAL A 44 3.97 10.24 -6.01
N MET A 45 5.00 10.09 -6.83
CA MET A 45 5.09 8.97 -7.76
C MET A 45 5.96 7.86 -7.16
N LEU A 46 5.38 6.67 -7.04
CA LEU A 46 6.11 5.44 -6.74
C LEU A 46 6.34 4.68 -8.03
N MET A 47 7.58 4.28 -8.26
CA MET A 47 7.88 3.33 -9.33
C MET A 47 7.40 1.93 -8.92
N PRO A 48 6.73 1.18 -9.81
CA PRO A 48 6.30 -0.18 -9.49
C PRO A 48 7.49 -1.06 -9.09
N GLY A 49 7.40 -1.67 -7.91
CA GLY A 49 8.34 -2.72 -7.47
C GLY A 49 7.97 -4.10 -8.04
N LYS A 50 8.85 -5.09 -7.86
CA LYS A 50 8.56 -6.49 -8.21
C LYS A 50 7.86 -7.30 -7.12
N VAL A 51 7.76 -6.75 -5.90
CA VAL A 51 7.00 -7.39 -4.81
C VAL A 51 5.52 -7.16 -5.07
N PRO A 52 4.72 -8.23 -5.28
CA PRO A 52 3.28 -8.06 -5.45
C PRO A 52 2.67 -7.54 -4.15
N GLY A 53 1.83 -6.51 -4.26
CA GLY A 53 0.99 -6.09 -3.15
C GLY A 53 -0.12 -7.12 -2.93
N TYR A 54 -0.28 -7.59 -1.70
CA TYR A 54 -1.40 -8.46 -1.35
C TYR A 54 -2.62 -7.61 -1.02
N PRO A 55 -3.83 -7.97 -1.49
CA PRO A 55 -5.04 -7.27 -1.11
C PRO A 55 -5.22 -7.26 0.41
N ALA A 56 -5.49 -6.10 0.99
CA ALA A 56 -5.68 -5.94 2.44
C ALA A 56 -7.01 -5.23 2.72
N LEU A 57 -7.51 -5.39 3.95
CA LEU A 57 -8.76 -4.76 4.39
C LEU A 57 -8.58 -3.35 4.96
N THR A 58 -7.34 -2.86 5.11
CA THR A 58 -7.03 -1.56 5.73
C THR A 58 -7.80 -0.43 5.05
N ASN A 59 -7.88 -0.49 3.72
CA ASN A 59 -8.60 0.45 2.88
C ASN A 59 -9.82 -0.21 2.22
N PHE A 60 -10.47 -1.16 2.89
CA PHE A 60 -11.61 -1.86 2.30
C PHE A 60 -12.80 -0.90 2.00
N PRO A 61 -13.45 -1.07 0.83
CA PRO A 61 -12.90 -1.62 -0.41
C PRO A 61 -12.02 -0.58 -1.12
N TYR A 62 -10.83 -1.00 -1.59
CA TYR A 62 -9.91 -0.12 -2.29
C TYR A 62 -9.95 -0.38 -3.79
N THR A 63 -10.12 0.67 -4.59
CA THR A 63 -10.46 0.53 -6.02
C THR A 63 -9.65 1.43 -6.94
N LEU A 64 -8.68 2.14 -6.38
CA LEU A 64 -7.82 3.03 -7.15
C LEU A 64 -6.67 2.23 -7.76
N ASN A 65 -6.35 2.52 -9.01
CA ASN A 65 -5.14 2.02 -9.65
C ASN A 65 -3.89 2.77 -9.15
N ASN A 66 -2.74 2.38 -9.68
CA ASN A 66 -1.44 3.01 -9.42
C ASN A 66 -1.36 4.50 -9.79
N MET A 67 -2.32 5.04 -10.55
CA MET A 67 -2.43 6.46 -10.88
C MET A 67 -3.45 7.21 -10.00
N GLY A 68 -3.96 6.57 -8.94
CA GLY A 68 -4.98 7.15 -8.08
C GLY A 68 -6.34 7.34 -8.76
N ARG A 69 -6.56 6.72 -9.92
CA ARG A 69 -7.83 6.77 -10.66
C ARG A 69 -8.67 5.53 -10.35
N PRO A 70 -10.01 5.64 -10.29
CA PRO A 70 -10.86 4.46 -10.15
C PRO A 70 -10.60 3.52 -11.33
N ALA A 71 -10.08 2.32 -11.03
CA ALA A 71 -9.51 1.44 -12.03
C ALA A 71 -10.58 0.85 -12.98
N THR A 72 -11.78 0.63 -12.46
CA THR A 72 -12.94 0.00 -13.10
C THR A 72 -14.18 0.19 -12.22
N PRO A 73 -15.41 -0.07 -12.71
CA PRO A 73 -16.57 -0.20 -11.84
C PRO A 73 -16.34 -1.25 -10.75
N ILE A 74 -16.97 -1.07 -9.59
CA ILE A 74 -17.02 -2.07 -8.53
C ILE A 74 -18.20 -2.98 -8.81
N THR A 75 -17.96 -4.29 -8.96
CA THR A 75 -19.07 -5.24 -9.03
C THR A 75 -19.48 -5.65 -7.63
N LEU A 76 -20.70 -5.32 -7.22
CA LEU A 76 -21.36 -5.92 -6.06
C LEU A 76 -22.10 -7.19 -6.52
N TRP A 77 -21.65 -8.34 -6.03
CA TRP A 77 -22.16 -9.64 -6.43
C TRP A 77 -22.97 -10.29 -5.29
N LEU A 78 -24.29 -10.20 -5.40
CA LEU A 78 -25.27 -10.64 -4.41
C LEU A 78 -25.91 -11.98 -4.83
N PRO A 79 -26.48 -12.73 -3.87
CA PRO A 79 -27.31 -13.89 -4.22
C PRO A 79 -28.55 -13.45 -5.03
N GLU A 80 -29.24 -14.41 -5.65
CA GLU A 80 -30.44 -14.13 -6.47
C GLU A 80 -31.55 -13.42 -5.68
N ARG A 81 -31.67 -13.74 -4.39
CA ARG A 81 -32.63 -13.15 -3.45
C ARG A 81 -31.89 -12.67 -2.19
N PRO A 82 -31.26 -11.50 -2.21
CA PRO A 82 -30.58 -10.97 -1.03
C PRO A 82 -31.60 -10.59 0.04
N SER A 83 -31.26 -10.84 1.31
CA SER A 83 -32.06 -10.36 2.44
C SER A 83 -31.89 -8.87 2.67
N ASP A 84 -32.82 -8.24 3.39
CA ASP A 84 -32.72 -6.83 3.78
C ASP A 84 -31.45 -6.55 4.58
N ALA A 85 -31.00 -7.52 5.39
CA ALA A 85 -29.75 -7.43 6.13
C ALA A 85 -28.53 -7.39 5.20
N MET A 86 -28.51 -8.23 4.15
CA MET A 86 -27.46 -8.18 3.14
C MET A 86 -27.46 -6.86 2.37
N LEU A 87 -28.63 -6.36 1.98
CA LEU A 87 -28.75 -5.07 1.28
C LEU A 87 -28.29 -3.91 2.17
N SER A 88 -28.61 -3.94 3.46
CA SER A 88 -28.13 -2.96 4.44
C SER A 88 -26.61 -2.99 4.61
N ALA A 89 -26.02 -4.20 4.65
CA ALA A 89 -24.58 -4.37 4.68
C ALA A 89 -23.93 -3.88 3.37
N ALA A 90 -24.52 -4.18 2.22
CA ALA A 90 -24.06 -3.69 0.92
C ALA A 90 -24.08 -2.16 0.84
N ALA A 91 -25.15 -1.50 1.32
CA ALA A 91 -25.22 -0.06 1.39
C ALA A 91 -24.11 0.52 2.30
N SER A 92 -23.85 -0.12 3.44
CA SER A 92 -22.76 0.28 4.35
C SER A 92 -21.38 0.12 3.71
N ILE A 93 -21.18 -0.93 2.91
CA ILE A 93 -19.96 -1.12 2.10
C ILE A 93 -19.84 -0.01 1.05
N ALA A 94 -20.93 0.39 0.41
CA ALA A 94 -20.90 1.46 -0.58
C ALA A 94 -20.55 2.83 0.03
N VAL A 95 -21.12 3.16 1.20
CA VAL A 95 -20.75 4.34 1.98
C VAL A 95 -19.27 4.30 2.33
N ARG A 96 -18.78 3.16 2.81
CA ARG A 96 -17.38 2.96 3.14
C ARG A 96 -16.47 3.15 1.93
N ALA A 97 -16.83 2.60 0.78
CA ALA A 97 -16.07 2.76 -0.46
C ALA A 97 -15.91 4.25 -0.82
N GLY A 98 -16.98 5.05 -0.68
CA GLY A 98 -16.93 6.50 -0.89
C GLY A 98 -15.96 7.19 0.07
N GLN A 99 -16.02 6.85 1.36
CA GLN A 99 -15.12 7.40 2.39
C GLN A 99 -13.65 7.05 2.13
N THR A 100 -13.37 5.82 1.71
CA THR A 100 -12.01 5.33 1.51
C THR A 100 -11.38 5.87 0.23
N ASN A 101 -12.11 5.81 -0.89
CA ASN A 101 -11.55 6.13 -2.20
C ASN A 101 -11.61 7.64 -2.52
N ARG A 102 -12.49 8.40 -1.87
CA ARG A 102 -12.63 9.87 -1.99
C ARG A 102 -12.82 10.38 -3.43
N VAL A 103 -13.33 9.53 -4.32
CA VAL A 103 -13.65 9.83 -5.71
C VAL A 103 -15.02 9.25 -6.05
N PRO A 104 -15.73 9.76 -7.08
CA PRO A 104 -16.95 9.13 -7.56
C PRO A 104 -16.68 7.68 -8.01
N LEU A 105 -17.49 6.75 -7.51
CA LEU A 105 -17.38 5.32 -7.81
C LEU A 105 -18.53 4.88 -8.71
N ARG A 106 -18.21 4.06 -9.73
CA ARG A 106 -19.22 3.38 -10.55
C ARG A 106 -19.48 2.00 -9.98
N TRP A 107 -20.75 1.61 -9.90
CA TRP A 107 -21.18 0.33 -9.35
C TRP A 107 -21.92 -0.47 -10.40
N ASP A 108 -21.56 -1.74 -10.51
CA ASP A 108 -22.31 -2.77 -11.24
C ASP A 108 -22.89 -3.74 -10.20
N VAL A 109 -24.18 -4.06 -10.28
CA VAL A 109 -24.80 -5.07 -9.41
C VAL A 109 -25.06 -6.33 -10.22
N VAL A 110 -24.59 -7.46 -9.70
CA VAL A 110 -24.81 -8.79 -10.27
C VAL A 110 -25.54 -9.62 -9.23
N MET A 111 -26.63 -10.25 -9.65
CA MET A 111 -27.41 -11.18 -8.83
C MET A 111 -27.19 -12.62 -9.32
N GLY A 112 -27.22 -13.59 -8.40
CA GLY A 112 -27.21 -15.03 -8.70
C GLY A 112 -25.84 -15.69 -8.61
N ASP A 113 -25.79 -17.00 -8.86
CA ASP A 113 -24.67 -17.87 -8.45
C ASP A 113 -23.41 -17.82 -9.32
N SER A 114 -23.45 -17.11 -10.45
CA SER A 114 -22.30 -17.01 -11.35
C SER A 114 -21.90 -15.56 -11.59
N LEU A 115 -20.60 -15.32 -11.70
CA LEU A 115 -20.06 -14.00 -12.01
C LEU A 115 -19.87 -13.83 -13.53
N PRO A 116 -20.51 -12.84 -14.18
CA PRO A 116 -20.31 -12.56 -15.59
C PRO A 116 -18.84 -12.31 -15.91
N GLY A 117 -18.36 -12.83 -17.05
CA GLY A 117 -16.96 -12.68 -17.46
C GLY A 117 -16.49 -11.23 -17.57
N LYS A 118 -17.38 -10.28 -17.89
CA LYS A 118 -17.07 -8.84 -17.93
C LYS A 118 -16.66 -8.26 -16.57
N SER A 119 -17.11 -8.87 -15.47
CA SER A 119 -16.78 -8.46 -14.10
C SER A 119 -15.44 -9.04 -13.62
N LYS A 120 -14.89 -10.05 -14.31
CA LYS A 120 -13.61 -10.75 -13.98
C LYS A 120 -12.35 -9.95 -14.34
N GLY A 121 -12.37 -8.66 -14.06
CA GLY A 121 -11.23 -7.75 -14.14
C GLY A 121 -11.50 -6.45 -13.39
N GLN A 122 -12.56 -6.47 -12.57
CA GLN A 122 -13.00 -5.40 -11.71
C GLN A 122 -12.70 -5.75 -10.26
N VAL A 123 -12.83 -4.77 -9.36
CA VAL A 123 -12.96 -5.08 -7.94
C VAL A 123 -14.34 -5.72 -7.72
N VAL A 124 -14.35 -6.94 -7.20
CA VAL A 124 -15.59 -7.70 -6.95
C VAL A 124 -15.82 -7.78 -5.45
N ILE A 125 -17.00 -7.38 -5.01
CA ILE A 125 -17.47 -7.56 -3.63
C ILE A 125 -18.58 -8.60 -3.65
N MET A 126 -18.25 -9.81 -3.24
CA MET A 126 -19.18 -10.93 -3.19
C MET A 126 -19.79 -11.06 -1.80
N MET A 127 -21.09 -11.31 -1.73
CA MET A 127 -21.80 -11.57 -0.48
C MET A 127 -22.56 -12.90 -0.54
N GLY A 128 -22.59 -13.62 0.58
CA GLY A 128 -23.36 -14.86 0.71
C GLY A 128 -23.46 -15.36 2.16
N LEU A 129 -24.44 -16.23 2.40
CA LEU A 129 -24.58 -16.94 3.67
C LEU A 129 -23.70 -18.18 3.70
N ARG A 130 -23.16 -18.53 4.86
CA ARG A 130 -22.39 -19.77 5.07
C ARG A 130 -23.12 -21.00 4.54
N ASP A 131 -24.43 -21.08 4.81
CA ASP A 131 -25.24 -22.25 4.50
C ASP A 131 -25.53 -22.39 2.98
N ASP A 132 -25.27 -21.34 2.20
CA ASP A 132 -25.31 -21.37 0.74
C ASP A 132 -23.92 -21.66 0.15
N ALA A 133 -23.47 -22.90 0.30
CA ALA A 133 -22.14 -23.31 -0.17
C ALA A 133 -21.98 -23.17 -1.69
N ARG A 134 -23.07 -23.30 -2.47
CA ARG A 134 -23.04 -23.25 -3.94
C ARG A 134 -22.55 -21.90 -4.45
N ARG A 135 -22.99 -20.84 -3.77
CA ARG A 135 -22.57 -19.46 -4.00
C ARG A 135 -21.05 -19.31 -4.12
N PHE A 136 -20.29 -20.03 -3.31
CA PHE A 136 -18.83 -19.89 -3.21
C PHE A 136 -18.05 -20.80 -4.15
N ASN A 137 -18.69 -21.69 -4.91
CA ASN A 137 -18.00 -22.69 -5.72
C ASN A 137 -17.00 -22.07 -6.72
N GLU A 138 -17.39 -20.99 -7.41
CA GLU A 138 -16.57 -20.32 -8.42
C GLU A 138 -15.31 -19.66 -7.81
N VAL A 139 -15.42 -19.18 -6.57
CA VAL A 139 -14.36 -18.41 -5.90
C VAL A 139 -13.63 -19.16 -4.80
N LYS A 140 -14.07 -20.38 -4.46
CA LYS A 140 -13.55 -21.18 -3.35
C LYS A 140 -12.03 -21.30 -3.38
N LYS A 141 -11.42 -21.34 -4.57
CA LYS A 141 -9.95 -21.39 -4.74
C LYS A 141 -9.20 -20.11 -4.34
N PHE A 142 -9.87 -18.96 -4.21
CA PHE A 142 -9.26 -17.70 -3.76
C PHE A 142 -9.47 -17.41 -2.27
N LEU A 143 -10.55 -17.93 -1.67
CA LEU A 143 -10.91 -17.62 -0.29
C LEU A 143 -9.91 -18.21 0.72
N TYR A 144 -9.56 -17.45 1.76
CA TYR A 144 -8.75 -17.96 2.88
C TYR A 144 -9.58 -18.82 3.83
N ILE A 145 -10.82 -18.38 4.10
CA ILE A 145 -11.85 -19.07 4.86
C ILE A 145 -13.01 -19.40 3.91
N THR A 146 -13.41 -20.67 3.85
CA THR A 146 -14.53 -21.14 3.04
C THR A 146 -15.58 -21.81 3.92
N PRO A 147 -16.89 -21.59 3.68
CA PRO A 147 -17.94 -22.38 4.30
C PRO A 147 -17.77 -23.89 4.02
N SER A 148 -18.05 -24.73 5.01
CA SER A 148 -17.97 -26.19 4.87
C SER A 148 -18.88 -26.86 5.89
N GLY A 149 -20.02 -27.39 5.44
CA GLY A 149 -21.06 -27.92 6.34
C GLY A 149 -21.49 -26.87 7.36
N ASP A 150 -21.55 -27.26 8.64
CA ASP A 150 -21.92 -26.37 9.75
C ASP A 150 -20.78 -25.41 10.19
N GLY A 151 -19.66 -25.39 9.49
CA GLY A 151 -18.47 -24.66 9.92
C GLY A 151 -17.70 -24.00 8.78
N TYR A 152 -16.41 -23.81 9.02
CA TYR A 152 -15.49 -23.13 8.12
C TYR A 152 -14.20 -23.92 7.98
N THR A 153 -13.62 -23.90 6.79
CA THR A 153 -12.29 -24.46 6.49
C THR A 153 -11.32 -23.35 6.12
N THR A 154 -10.06 -23.50 6.51
CA THR A 154 -8.99 -22.51 6.27
C THR A 154 -7.90 -23.10 5.39
N LYS A 155 -7.43 -22.36 4.37
CA LYS A 155 -6.32 -22.82 3.51
C LYS A 155 -4.94 -22.66 4.11
N GLN A 156 -4.77 -21.65 4.97
CA GLN A 156 -3.51 -21.35 5.65
C GLN A 156 -3.73 -21.44 7.15
N LYS A 157 -2.65 -21.57 7.92
CA LYS A 157 -2.69 -21.47 9.37
C LYS A 157 -3.08 -20.03 9.77
N ILE A 158 -4.38 -19.77 9.79
CA ILE A 158 -4.93 -18.61 10.47
C ILE A 158 -4.73 -18.88 11.96
N GLY A 159 -4.18 -17.93 12.71
CA GLY A 159 -3.86 -18.09 14.14
C GLY A 159 -5.04 -18.34 15.08
N ALA A 160 -6.25 -18.52 14.54
CA ALA A 160 -7.46 -18.83 15.28
C ALA A 160 -8.15 -20.07 14.71
N VAL A 161 -8.71 -20.89 15.61
CA VAL A 161 -9.47 -22.10 15.26
C VAL A 161 -10.87 -21.68 14.80
N PRO A 162 -11.24 -21.88 13.51
CA PRO A 162 -12.52 -21.42 12.97
C PRO A 162 -13.75 -21.99 13.70
N GLY A 163 -13.62 -23.17 14.31
CA GLY A 163 -14.68 -23.82 15.08
C GLY A 163 -15.08 -23.11 16.38
N SER A 164 -14.34 -22.09 16.81
CA SER A 164 -14.68 -21.29 18.01
C SER A 164 -15.63 -20.12 17.71
N TRP A 165 -15.83 -19.77 16.44
CA TRP A 165 -16.62 -18.60 16.07
C TRP A 165 -18.12 -18.92 16.02
N LYS A 166 -18.87 -18.35 16.95
CA LYS A 166 -20.33 -18.46 16.96
C LYS A 166 -20.92 -17.36 16.08
N GLU A 167 -21.57 -17.75 14.99
CA GLU A 167 -22.23 -16.87 14.03
C GLU A 167 -21.37 -15.69 13.51
N PRO A 168 -20.17 -15.91 12.96
CA PRO A 168 -19.35 -14.80 12.51
C PRO A 168 -19.91 -14.13 11.25
N ALA A 169 -19.57 -12.85 11.04
CA ALA A 169 -19.44 -12.28 9.70
C ALA A 169 -17.95 -12.23 9.34
N ILE A 170 -17.59 -12.76 8.18
CA ILE A 170 -16.20 -12.88 7.73
C ILE A 170 -16.04 -11.99 6.51
N LEU A 171 -15.09 -11.05 6.59
CA LEU A 171 -14.69 -10.19 5.49
C LEU A 171 -13.27 -10.60 5.08
N GLN A 172 -13.03 -10.80 3.78
CA GLN A 172 -11.73 -11.23 3.27
C GLN A 172 -11.37 -10.50 2.00
N ALA A 173 -10.11 -10.09 1.85
CA ALA A 173 -9.53 -9.54 0.64
C ALA A 173 -8.61 -10.59 0.00
N SER A 174 -8.98 -11.11 -1.16
CA SER A 174 -8.27 -12.17 -1.86
C SER A 174 -7.78 -11.70 -3.22
N GLU A 175 -6.57 -12.12 -3.57
CA GLU A 175 -6.08 -11.99 -4.94
C GLU A 175 -6.79 -13.01 -5.84
N THR A 176 -7.10 -12.61 -7.06
CA THR A 176 -7.70 -13.50 -8.07
C THR A 176 -6.76 -13.67 -9.25
N ASP A 177 -6.91 -14.79 -9.96
CA ASP A 177 -6.27 -14.97 -11.28
C ASP A 177 -7.07 -14.31 -12.42
N TRP A 178 -8.10 -13.54 -12.07
CA TRP A 178 -9.02 -12.86 -13.00
C TRP A 178 -8.39 -11.56 -13.54
N LYS A 179 -7.56 -11.70 -14.59
CA LYS A 179 -6.72 -10.63 -15.17
C LYS A 179 -5.74 -10.04 -14.13
N LYS A 180 -4.59 -9.53 -14.59
CA LYS A 180 -3.57 -8.96 -13.70
C LYS A 180 -4.18 -7.77 -12.95
N GLN A 181 -4.42 -7.90 -11.63
CA GLN A 181 -4.94 -6.90 -10.66
C GLN A 181 -6.40 -7.07 -10.15
N GLY A 182 -7.11 -8.17 -10.43
CA GLY A 182 -8.44 -8.39 -9.85
C GLY A 182 -8.41 -8.67 -8.34
N VAL A 183 -9.09 -7.85 -7.53
CA VAL A 183 -9.31 -8.09 -6.09
C VAL A 183 -10.72 -8.62 -5.86
N LEU A 184 -10.82 -9.74 -5.15
CA LEU A 184 -12.09 -10.26 -4.63
C LEU A 184 -12.19 -9.94 -3.15
N TYR A 185 -13.13 -9.07 -2.80
CA TYR A 185 -13.62 -8.98 -1.44
C TYR A 185 -14.78 -9.95 -1.24
N SER A 186 -14.69 -10.83 -0.25
CA SER A 186 -15.77 -11.75 0.10
C SER A 186 -16.34 -11.41 1.47
N VAL A 187 -17.67 -11.43 1.57
CA VAL A 187 -18.43 -11.23 2.80
C VAL A 187 -19.27 -12.47 3.03
N ILE A 188 -18.91 -13.23 4.05
CA ILE A 188 -19.59 -14.47 4.43
C ILE A 188 -20.29 -14.23 5.76
N GLY A 189 -21.61 -14.17 5.74
CA GLY A 189 -22.41 -14.11 6.96
C GLY A 189 -22.79 -15.51 7.42
N ALA A 190 -22.68 -15.83 8.71
CA ALA A 190 -23.31 -17.03 9.25
C ALA A 190 -24.84 -16.95 9.24
N SER A 191 -25.40 -15.73 9.29
CA SER A 191 -26.85 -15.44 9.30
C SER A 191 -27.11 -13.98 8.92
N ASP A 192 -28.38 -13.61 8.76
CA ASP A 192 -28.79 -12.20 8.57
C ASP A 192 -28.42 -11.31 9.75
N ALA A 193 -28.37 -11.86 10.97
CA ALA A 193 -27.89 -11.14 12.14
C ALA A 193 -26.40 -10.77 12.00
N ALA A 194 -25.60 -11.62 11.35
CA ALA A 194 -24.20 -11.34 11.06
C ALA A 194 -24.04 -10.19 10.06
N PHE A 195 -24.86 -10.15 9.00
CA PHE A 195 -24.90 -9.01 8.07
C PHE A 195 -25.37 -7.72 8.73
N SER A 196 -26.38 -7.79 9.59
CA SER A 196 -26.87 -6.63 10.35
C SER A 196 -25.79 -6.04 11.28
N ARG A 197 -24.98 -6.90 11.91
CA ARG A 197 -23.82 -6.46 12.69
C ARG A 197 -22.76 -5.80 11.82
N LEU A 198 -22.45 -6.41 10.68
CA LEU A 198 -21.48 -5.86 9.74
C LEU A 198 -21.91 -4.47 9.23
N ALA A 199 -23.20 -4.31 8.88
CA ALA A 199 -23.77 -3.03 8.44
C ALA A 199 -23.57 -1.92 9.48
N ARG A 200 -23.77 -2.23 10.77
CA ARG A 200 -23.56 -1.27 11.87
C ARG A 200 -22.07 -1.01 12.15
N ALA A 201 -21.21 -2.00 11.98
CA ALA A 201 -19.81 -1.90 12.36
C ALA A 201 -18.95 -1.19 11.31
N LEU A 202 -19.16 -1.45 10.02
CA LEU A 202 -18.32 -0.93 8.93
C LEU A 202 -18.20 0.60 8.87
N PRO A 203 -19.23 1.39 9.19
CA PRO A 203 -19.11 2.85 9.21
C PRO A 203 -18.30 3.41 10.39
N LEU A 204 -18.04 2.62 11.45
CA LEU A 204 -17.44 3.11 12.69
C LEU A 204 -15.90 3.16 12.60
N PRO A 205 -15.25 4.30 12.94
CA PRO A 205 -13.79 4.43 12.92
C PRO A 205 -13.02 3.37 13.72
N GLU A 206 -13.54 2.96 14.87
CA GLU A 206 -12.92 1.95 15.74
C GLU A 206 -12.89 0.55 15.13
N THR A 207 -13.87 0.23 14.27
CA THR A 207 -13.87 -1.01 13.50
C THR A 207 -12.74 -0.96 12.47
N LEU A 208 -12.55 0.20 11.83
CA LEU A 208 -11.62 0.38 10.73
C LEU A 208 -10.16 0.21 11.14
N SER A 209 -9.79 0.73 12.31
CA SER A 209 -8.43 0.55 12.85
C SER A 209 -8.08 -0.91 13.11
N LYS A 210 -9.09 -1.79 13.19
CA LYS A 210 -8.91 -3.24 13.37
C LYS A 210 -8.87 -4.01 12.06
N LEU A 211 -9.12 -3.39 10.90
CA LEU A 211 -9.15 -4.06 9.58
C LEU A 211 -7.77 -4.13 8.89
N GLY A 212 -6.68 -4.31 9.62
CA GLY A 212 -5.32 -4.18 9.08
C GLY A 212 -4.79 -5.35 8.21
N ALA A 213 -5.56 -6.42 8.01
CA ALA A 213 -5.06 -7.67 7.42
C ALA A 213 -5.92 -8.19 6.25
N GLN A 214 -5.60 -9.37 5.72
CA GLN A 214 -6.35 -9.98 4.59
C GLN A 214 -7.72 -10.51 5.01
N VAL A 215 -7.90 -10.90 6.27
CA VAL A 215 -9.12 -11.50 6.79
C VAL A 215 -9.53 -10.78 8.07
N ALA A 216 -10.81 -10.45 8.19
CA ALA A 216 -11.41 -9.94 9.41
C ALA A 216 -12.64 -10.76 9.79
N VAL A 217 -12.73 -11.14 11.06
CA VAL A 217 -13.85 -11.90 11.64
C VAL A 217 -14.56 -11.02 12.65
N PHE A 218 -15.82 -10.75 12.37
CA PHE A 218 -16.75 -10.06 13.24
C PHE A 218 -17.53 -11.08 14.06
N THR A 219 -17.26 -11.12 15.35
CA THR A 219 -17.93 -12.03 16.27
C THR A 219 -19.35 -11.57 16.63
N ARG A 220 -20.11 -12.45 17.26
CA ARG A 220 -21.45 -12.12 17.77
C ARG A 220 -21.40 -11.01 18.84
N GLU A 221 -20.34 -10.98 19.63
CA GLU A 221 -20.09 -10.04 20.72
C GLU A 221 -19.65 -8.65 20.22
N GLY A 222 -19.45 -8.47 18.91
CA GLY A 222 -19.01 -7.20 18.32
C GLY A 222 -17.49 -7.02 18.28
N ASN A 223 -16.71 -8.01 18.72
CA ASN A 223 -15.26 -8.00 18.56
C ASN A 223 -14.87 -8.26 17.10
N VAL A 224 -13.80 -7.60 16.66
CA VAL A 224 -13.21 -7.75 15.32
C VAL A 224 -11.80 -8.30 15.47
N PHE A 225 -11.55 -9.46 14.86
CA PHE A 225 -10.23 -10.08 14.81
C PHE A 225 -9.71 -10.06 13.38
N ALA A 226 -8.53 -9.48 13.17
CA ALA A 226 -7.88 -9.48 11.87
C ALA A 226 -6.72 -10.47 11.84
N PHE A 227 -6.56 -11.16 10.71
CA PHE A 227 -5.57 -12.19 10.52
C PHE A 227 -4.77 -11.97 9.24
N THR A 228 -3.45 -11.98 9.39
CA THR A 228 -2.53 -12.00 8.26
C THR A 228 -2.38 -13.42 7.76
N THR A 229 -2.61 -13.62 6.47
CA THR A 229 -2.57 -14.95 5.84
C THR A 229 -1.27 -15.19 5.05
N VAL A 230 -0.58 -14.10 4.70
CA VAL A 230 0.76 -14.15 4.11
C VAL A 230 1.79 -14.53 5.16
N ASP A 231 2.61 -15.53 4.87
CA ASP A 231 3.75 -15.89 5.71
C ASP A 231 4.72 -14.68 5.80
N PRO A 232 4.94 -14.13 7.01
CA PRO A 232 5.83 -12.99 7.20
C PRO A 232 7.25 -13.24 6.67
N GLU A 233 7.74 -14.48 6.73
CA GLU A 233 9.09 -14.82 6.23
C GLU A 233 9.16 -14.79 4.70
N VAL A 234 8.13 -15.29 4.03
CA VAL A 234 8.06 -15.25 2.55
C VAL A 234 8.00 -13.80 2.08
N ARG A 235 7.17 -12.98 2.74
CA ARG A 235 7.08 -11.54 2.46
C ARG A 235 8.43 -10.86 2.69
N ARG A 236 9.10 -11.13 3.82
CA ARG A 236 10.40 -10.55 4.14
C ARG A 236 11.46 -10.92 3.10
N LYS A 237 11.53 -12.19 2.68
CA LYS A 237 12.47 -12.65 1.64
C LYS A 237 12.26 -11.95 0.29
N LEU A 238 11.02 -11.75 -0.13
CA LEU A 238 10.71 -11.04 -1.37
C LEU A 238 11.11 -9.55 -1.31
N ILE A 239 10.86 -8.91 -0.16
CA ILE A 239 11.28 -7.52 0.09
C ILE A 239 12.81 -7.42 0.08
N GLU A 240 13.51 -8.29 0.82
CA GLU A 240 14.98 -8.34 0.84
C GLU A 240 15.57 -8.55 -0.56
N GLN A 241 14.97 -9.40 -1.39
CA GLN A 241 15.39 -9.60 -2.79
C GLN A 241 15.25 -8.32 -3.64
N GLU A 242 14.12 -7.61 -3.53
CA GLU A 242 13.91 -6.39 -4.30
C GLU A 242 14.79 -5.24 -3.80
N GLN A 243 15.03 -5.13 -2.49
CA GLN A 243 15.97 -4.14 -1.94
C GLN A 243 17.41 -4.39 -2.44
N ASN A 244 17.86 -5.64 -2.45
CA ASN A 244 19.19 -6.00 -2.92
C ASN A 244 19.41 -5.67 -4.39
N ARG A 245 18.34 -5.71 -5.21
CA ARG A 245 18.40 -5.31 -6.63
C ARG A 245 18.86 -3.87 -6.84
N TYR A 246 18.45 -2.94 -5.96
CA TYR A 246 18.87 -1.53 -6.04
C TYR A 246 20.20 -1.29 -5.35
N THR A 247 20.51 -2.06 -4.31
CA THR A 247 21.73 -1.89 -3.50
C THR A 247 22.98 -2.34 -4.25
N ILE A 248 22.90 -3.40 -5.08
CA ILE A 248 24.05 -3.96 -5.81
C ILE A 248 24.60 -2.97 -6.87
N PRO A 249 23.80 -2.41 -7.80
CA PRO A 249 24.26 -1.38 -8.72
C PRO A 249 24.80 -0.15 -8.01
N MET A 250 24.18 0.26 -6.91
CA MET A 250 24.60 1.43 -6.14
C MET A 250 25.98 1.22 -5.47
N LYS A 251 26.30 0.00 -5.03
CA LYS A 251 27.65 -0.36 -4.55
C LYS A 251 28.70 -0.22 -5.66
N PHE A 252 28.38 -0.59 -6.90
CA PHE A 252 29.29 -0.39 -8.04
C PHE A 252 29.48 1.09 -8.39
N VAL A 253 28.42 1.90 -8.32
CA VAL A 253 28.52 3.36 -8.50
C VAL A 253 29.41 3.98 -7.42
N ILE A 254 29.20 3.62 -6.15
CA ILE A 254 30.03 4.09 -5.03
C ILE A 254 31.50 3.66 -5.21
N ALA A 255 31.75 2.40 -5.60
CA ALA A 255 33.10 1.92 -5.89
C ALA A 255 33.76 2.70 -7.04
N GLY A 256 33.00 3.04 -8.08
CA GLY A 256 33.47 3.89 -9.18
C GLY A 256 33.82 5.31 -8.74
N ILE A 257 33.00 5.92 -7.89
CA ILE A 257 33.27 7.25 -7.32
C ILE A 257 34.55 7.21 -6.48
N ILE A 258 34.71 6.21 -5.61
CA ILE A 258 35.93 6.05 -4.79
C ILE A 258 37.16 5.91 -5.70
N LEU A 259 37.08 5.11 -6.76
CA LEU A 259 38.18 4.94 -7.71
C LEU A 259 38.59 6.27 -8.36
N VAL A 260 37.61 7.08 -8.79
CA VAL A 260 37.87 8.41 -9.39
C VAL A 260 38.54 9.35 -8.37
N VAL A 261 38.05 9.37 -7.13
CA VAL A 261 38.64 10.20 -6.06
C VAL A 261 40.09 9.78 -5.78
N VAL A 262 40.36 8.48 -5.73
CA VAL A 262 41.72 7.96 -5.53
C VAL A 262 42.64 8.34 -6.70
N LEU A 263 42.17 8.20 -7.94
CA LEU A 263 42.94 8.58 -9.13
C LEU A 263 43.24 10.09 -9.17
N LEU A 264 42.27 10.93 -8.79
CA LEU A 264 42.47 12.37 -8.67
C LEU A 264 43.50 12.71 -7.58
N ALA A 265 43.45 12.06 -6.42
CA ALA A 265 44.42 12.24 -5.35
C ALA A 265 45.84 11.85 -5.79
N ILE A 266 45.99 10.72 -6.49
CA ILE A 266 47.29 10.28 -7.05
C ILE A 266 47.81 11.29 -8.06
N ASN A 267 46.97 11.78 -8.97
CA ASN A 267 47.36 12.78 -9.96
C ASN A 267 47.78 14.10 -9.31
N LEU A 268 47.05 14.54 -8.28
CA LEU A 268 47.39 15.74 -7.52
C LEU A 268 48.75 15.61 -6.83
N ILE A 269 49.04 14.46 -6.20
CA ILE A 269 50.35 14.18 -5.59
C ILE A 269 51.46 14.16 -6.64
N ALA A 270 51.21 13.56 -7.81
CA ALA A 270 52.17 13.54 -8.91
C ALA A 270 52.46 14.94 -9.47
N LEU A 271 51.44 15.80 -9.58
CA LEU A 271 51.57 17.19 -9.99
C LEU A 271 52.37 18.02 -8.98
N LEU A 272 52.12 17.81 -7.68
CA LEU A 272 52.87 18.47 -6.60
C LEU A 272 54.35 18.03 -6.58
N ARG A 273 54.66 16.78 -6.94
CA ARG A 273 56.03 16.27 -7.08
C ARG A 273 56.76 16.77 -8.33
N ARG A 274 56.03 17.22 -9.37
CA ARG A 274 56.61 17.76 -10.61
C ARG A 274 56.98 19.24 -10.55
N ARG A 275 56.89 19.90 -9.39
CA ARG A 275 57.41 21.27 -9.25
C ARG A 275 58.92 21.27 -9.55
N PRO A 276 59.38 21.99 -10.59
CA PRO A 276 60.79 22.04 -10.94
C PRO A 276 61.60 22.65 -9.79
N ALA A 277 62.81 22.14 -9.58
CA ALA A 277 63.75 22.66 -8.60
C ALA A 277 63.96 24.18 -8.80
N PRO A 278 64.15 24.96 -7.71
CA PRO A 278 64.40 26.38 -7.83
C PRO A 278 65.62 26.63 -8.72
N THR A 279 65.43 27.48 -9.73
CA THR A 279 66.47 27.89 -10.68
C THR A 279 67.66 28.45 -9.91
N PRO A 280 68.91 28.02 -10.18
CA PRO A 280 70.07 28.54 -9.47
C PRO A 280 70.24 30.03 -9.76
N ALA A 281 70.45 30.81 -8.71
CA ALA A 281 70.67 32.25 -8.78
C ALA A 281 71.91 32.58 -9.64
N LEU A 282 71.77 33.57 -10.53
CA LEU A 282 72.89 34.10 -11.32
C LEU A 282 73.94 34.76 -10.40
N PRO A 283 75.24 34.61 -10.70
CA PRO A 283 76.31 35.24 -9.92
C PRO A 283 76.28 36.76 -10.09
N THR A 284 76.23 37.45 -8.96
CA THR A 284 76.49 38.90 -8.84
C THR A 284 77.90 39.22 -9.32
N SER A 285 78.01 40.05 -10.36
CA SER A 285 79.24 40.70 -10.78
C SER A 285 79.73 41.63 -9.68
N THR A 286 80.93 41.37 -9.16
CA THR A 286 81.67 42.27 -8.28
C THR A 286 82.20 43.47 -9.06
N GLU A 287 81.72 44.67 -8.71
CA GLU A 287 82.43 45.93 -8.97
C GLU A 287 83.75 45.93 -8.20
N THR A 288 84.87 46.06 -8.91
CA THR A 288 86.16 46.47 -8.33
C THR A 288 86.44 47.91 -8.74
N SER A 289 86.37 48.80 -7.75
CA SER A 289 87.02 50.10 -7.72
C SER A 289 88.49 49.92 -7.35
N HIS A 290 89.41 50.37 -8.23
CA HIS A 290 90.59 51.20 -7.95
C HIS A 290 91.47 51.31 -9.20
#